data_AF-A0A926VKY3-F1
#
_entry.id   AF-A0A926VKY3-F1
#
_cell.length_a   1.000
_cell.length_b   1.000
_cell.length_c   1.000
_cell.angle_alpha   90.00
_cell.angle_beta   90.00
_cell.angle_gamma   90.00
#
_symmetry.space_group_name_H-M   'P 1'
#
loop_
_entity.id
_entity.type
_entity.pdbx_description
1 polymer ?
#
loop_
_entity_poly.entity_id
_entity_poly.type
_entity_poly.pdbx_seq_one_letter_code
_entity_poly.pdbx_strand_id
1 'polypeptide(L)'
;MAEKVNPKPNEAPTHDAQLAAENIVAGAEKAPEVDVNADYEASKAFSVSEIDRTGAGTQAAAAATAPQFEVRQPQETTFKAEPTDNPDDYIDMARDVNPASEGVGNVSDDLVKKALEKGKAAQ
;
A
#
# COMPACT_ATOMS: atom_id res chain seq x y z
N MET A 1 33.33 -0.95 -14.31
CA MET A 1 34.45 -0.03 -14.60
C MET A 1 35.62 -0.65 -13.92
N ALA A 2 36.66 -1.02 -14.68
CA ALA A 2 37.84 -1.62 -14.10
C ALA A 2 38.69 -0.54 -13.44
N GLU A 3 38.91 -0.66 -12.14
CA GLU A 3 39.77 0.21 -11.36
C GLU A 3 41.11 -0.48 -11.11
N LYS A 4 42.19 0.23 -11.39
CA LYS A 4 43.54 -0.27 -11.16
C LYS A 4 43.94 0.03 -9.72
N VAL A 5 44.25 -1.00 -8.95
CA VAL A 5 44.60 -0.85 -7.53
C VAL A 5 46.00 -0.23 -7.42
N ASN A 6 46.13 0.84 -6.62
CA ASN A 6 47.41 1.44 -6.28
C ASN A 6 47.75 1.15 -4.81
N PRO A 7 48.45 0.03 -4.51
CA PRO A 7 48.72 -0.36 -3.14
C PRO A 7 49.73 0.59 -2.49
N LYS A 8 49.54 0.86 -1.20
CA LYS A 8 50.45 1.67 -0.39
C LYS A 8 51.23 0.75 0.56
N PRO A 9 52.55 0.59 0.39
CA PRO A 9 53.36 -0.28 1.24
C PRO A 9 53.18 0.01 2.73
N ASN A 10 53.17 1.29 3.10
CA ASN A 10 53.10 1.72 4.50
C ASN A 10 51.76 1.42 5.19
N GLU A 11 50.72 1.08 4.42
CA GLU A 11 49.38 0.76 4.93
C GLU A 11 49.11 -0.76 4.92
N ALA A 12 50.08 -1.58 4.47
CA ALA A 12 49.90 -3.01 4.42
C ALA A 12 50.09 -3.64 5.81
N PRO A 13 49.18 -4.52 6.26
CA PRO A 13 49.14 -5.01 7.64
C PRO A 13 50.22 -6.07 7.95
N THR A 14 50.83 -6.66 6.93
CA THR A 14 51.85 -7.71 7.07
C THR A 14 53.07 -7.40 6.21
N HIS A 15 54.25 -7.88 6.63
CA HIS A 15 55.50 -7.67 5.91
C HIS A 15 55.45 -8.20 4.47
N ASP A 16 54.82 -9.35 4.25
CA ASP A 16 54.65 -9.91 2.91
C ASP A 16 53.79 -9.02 2.01
N ALA A 17 52.73 -8.43 2.58
CA ALA A 17 51.89 -7.48 1.86
C ALA A 17 52.62 -6.15 1.56
N GLN A 18 53.55 -5.73 2.43
CA GLN A 18 54.43 -4.58 2.17
C GLN A 18 55.35 -4.87 0.98
N LEU A 19 56.03 -6.01 0.98
CA LEU A 19 56.93 -6.42 -0.11
C LEU A 19 56.19 -6.51 -1.46
N ALA A 20 54.99 -7.09 -1.46
CA ALA A 20 54.15 -7.16 -2.65
C ALA A 20 53.71 -5.76 -3.13
N ALA A 21 53.31 -4.88 -2.22
CA ALA A 21 52.97 -3.51 -2.56
C ALA A 21 54.17 -2.73 -3.13
N GLU A 22 55.38 -2.92 -2.59
CA GLU A 22 56.62 -2.31 -3.10
C GLU A 22 56.95 -2.81 -4.50
N ASN A 23 56.83 -4.11 -4.76
CA ASN A 23 57.07 -4.69 -6.09
C ASN A 23 56.07 -4.16 -7.13
N ILE A 24 54.80 -3.97 -6.74
CA ILE A 24 53.77 -3.40 -7.60
C ILE A 24 54.05 -1.93 -7.90
N VAL A 25 54.43 -1.14 -6.89
CA VAL A 25 54.78 0.29 -7.06
C VAL A 25 56.07 0.47 -7.88
N ALA A 26 57.06 -0.41 -7.68
CA ALA A 26 58.30 -0.44 -8.44
C ALA A 26 58.11 -0.94 -9.89
N GLY A 27 56.91 -1.43 -10.24
CA GLY A 27 56.59 -1.96 -11.56
C GLY A 27 57.21 -3.34 -11.85
N ALA A 28 57.79 -4.00 -10.84
CA ALA A 28 58.27 -5.37 -10.93
C ALA A 28 57.11 -6.38 -11.01
N GLU A 29 55.96 -6.03 -10.42
CA GLU A 29 54.76 -6.85 -10.42
C GLU A 29 53.55 -6.05 -10.93
N LYS A 30 52.61 -6.72 -11.62
CA LYS A 30 51.43 -6.04 -12.17
C LYS A 30 50.41 -5.79 -11.07
N ALA A 31 49.93 -4.56 -10.97
CA ALA A 31 48.78 -4.24 -10.14
C ALA A 31 47.54 -5.04 -10.58
N PRO A 32 46.79 -5.62 -9.64
CA PRO A 32 45.52 -6.27 -9.95
C PRO A 32 44.52 -5.23 -10.47
N GLU A 33 43.72 -5.66 -11.45
CA GLU A 33 42.64 -4.89 -12.03
C GLU A 33 41.32 -5.42 -11.44
N VAL A 34 40.57 -4.54 -10.79
CA VAL A 34 39.33 -4.90 -10.08
C VAL A 34 38.17 -4.27 -10.83
N ASP A 35 37.26 -5.07 -11.37
CA ASP A 35 36.01 -4.55 -11.93
C ASP A 35 34.87 -4.75 -10.93
N VAL A 36 34.65 -3.72 -10.12
CA VAL A 36 33.63 -3.72 -9.07
C VAL A 36 32.24 -4.08 -9.61
N ASN A 37 31.91 -3.68 -10.83
CA ASN A 37 30.60 -3.98 -11.41
C ASN A 37 30.51 -5.43 -11.85
N ALA A 38 31.55 -5.95 -12.53
CA ALA A 38 31.57 -7.34 -12.96
C ALA A 38 31.59 -8.29 -11.76
N ASP A 39 32.39 -7.97 -10.74
CA ASP A 39 32.51 -8.77 -9.52
C ASP A 39 31.20 -8.72 -8.71
N TYR A 40 30.54 -7.56 -8.65
CA TYR A 40 29.22 -7.45 -8.02
C TYR A 40 28.17 -8.32 -8.74
N GLU A 41 28.11 -8.29 -10.08
CA GLU A 41 27.20 -9.15 -10.83
C GLU A 41 27.55 -10.64 -10.68
N ALA A 42 28.83 -10.99 -10.70
CA ALA A 42 29.31 -12.35 -10.48
C ALA A 42 28.95 -12.87 -9.09
N SER A 43 28.94 -12.01 -8.07
CA SER A 43 28.56 -12.35 -6.70
C SER A 43 27.06 -12.66 -6.53
N LYS A 44 26.20 -12.25 -7.47
CA LYS A 44 24.76 -12.56 -7.43
C LYS A 44 24.47 -14.01 -7.81
N ALA A 45 25.19 -14.54 -8.80
CA ALA A 45 25.44 -15.98 -8.81
C ALA A 45 26.19 -16.31 -7.51
N PHE A 46 26.05 -17.41 -6.78
CA PHE A 46 26.63 -17.59 -5.42
C PHE A 46 25.85 -16.93 -4.28
N SER A 47 25.15 -15.80 -4.46
CA SER A 47 24.26 -15.24 -3.41
C SER A 47 22.95 -16.02 -3.25
N VAL A 48 22.55 -16.77 -4.26
CA VAL A 48 21.41 -17.71 -4.20
C VAL A 48 21.92 -19.14 -4.05
N SER A 49 21.32 -19.89 -3.13
CA SER A 49 21.55 -21.33 -3.00
C SER A 49 21.17 -22.05 -4.30
N GLU A 50 21.83 -23.16 -4.66
CA GLU A 50 21.49 -23.92 -5.88
C GLU A 50 20.01 -24.36 -5.91
N ILE A 51 19.40 -24.51 -4.73
CA ILE A 51 18.01 -24.90 -4.54
C ILE A 51 17.05 -23.77 -4.96
N ASP A 52 17.43 -22.51 -4.72
CA ASP A 52 16.63 -21.35 -5.12
C ASP A 52 16.74 -21.06 -6.62
N ARG A 53 17.87 -21.41 -7.25
CA ARG A 53 18.07 -21.25 -8.70
C ARG A 53 17.22 -22.19 -9.55
N THR A 54 16.87 -23.35 -9.03
CA THR A 54 16.09 -24.38 -9.74
C THR A 54 14.59 -24.27 -9.51
N GLY A 55 14.16 -23.37 -8.62
CA GLY A 55 12.76 -23.26 -8.20
C GLY A 55 12.29 -24.41 -7.30
N ALA A 56 13.19 -25.33 -6.93
CA ALA A 56 12.90 -26.45 -6.05
C ALA A 56 12.49 -25.98 -4.64
N GLY A 57 13.10 -24.90 -4.14
CA GLY A 57 12.73 -24.28 -2.87
C GLY A 57 11.28 -23.78 -2.85
N THR A 58 10.86 -23.09 -3.92
CA THR A 58 9.47 -22.65 -4.11
C THR A 58 8.48 -23.80 -4.22
N GLN A 59 8.83 -24.90 -4.91
CA GLN A 59 7.98 -26.09 -4.97
C GLN A 59 7.86 -26.81 -3.62
N ALA A 60 8.96 -26.93 -2.88
CA ALA A 60 8.96 -27.54 -1.55
C ALA A 60 8.12 -26.72 -0.55
N ALA A 61 8.26 -25.39 -0.59
CA ALA A 61 7.44 -24.49 0.23
C ALA A 61 5.96 -24.60 -0.14
N ALA A 62 5.62 -24.56 -1.43
CA ALA A 62 4.24 -24.69 -1.90
C ALA A 62 3.63 -26.03 -1.46
N ALA A 63 4.36 -27.15 -1.60
CA ALA A 63 3.92 -28.46 -1.17
C ALA A 63 3.74 -28.56 0.36
N ALA A 64 4.63 -27.94 1.15
CA ALA A 64 4.51 -27.92 2.61
C ALA A 64 3.33 -27.07 3.11
N THR A 65 2.97 -26.01 2.37
CA THR A 65 1.87 -25.11 2.72
C THR A 65 0.53 -25.50 2.09
N ALA A 66 0.50 -26.52 1.22
CA ALA A 66 -0.71 -26.93 0.53
C ALA A 66 -1.76 -27.47 1.52
N PRO A 67 -3.05 -27.10 1.39
CA PRO A 67 -4.12 -27.65 2.21
C PRO A 67 -4.23 -29.17 2.05
N GLN A 68 -4.23 -29.91 3.16
CA GLN A 68 -4.35 -31.39 3.14
C GLN A 68 -5.78 -31.89 2.89
N PHE A 69 -6.75 -30.99 2.91
CA PHE A 69 -8.18 -31.28 2.74
C PHE A 69 -8.79 -30.38 1.68
N GLU A 70 -9.88 -30.82 1.07
CA GLU A 70 -10.61 -30.01 0.08
C GLU A 70 -11.08 -28.69 0.71
N VAL A 71 -10.55 -27.59 0.20
CA VAL A 71 -11.01 -26.24 0.53
C VAL A 71 -12.24 -25.95 -0.33
N ARG A 72 -13.42 -25.88 0.30
CA ARG A 72 -14.64 -25.47 -0.39
C ARG A 72 -14.57 -23.99 -0.72
N GLN A 73 -14.78 -23.66 -1.99
CA GLN A 73 -14.88 -22.28 -2.41
C GLN A 73 -16.14 -21.63 -1.81
N PRO A 74 -16.07 -20.36 -1.38
CA PRO A 74 -17.25 -19.62 -0.95
C PRO A 74 -18.27 -19.58 -2.09
N GLN A 75 -19.51 -19.95 -1.80
CA GLN A 75 -20.61 -19.77 -2.75
C GLN A 75 -21.14 -18.35 -2.64
N GLU A 76 -21.06 -17.61 -3.75
CA GLU A 76 -21.73 -16.32 -3.87
C GLU A 76 -23.24 -16.53 -3.81
N THR A 77 -23.89 -15.87 -2.86
CA THR A 77 -25.35 -15.87 -2.74
C THR A 77 -25.89 -14.49 -3.07
N THR A 78 -26.94 -14.43 -3.87
CA THR A 78 -27.62 -13.18 -4.17
C THR A 78 -28.52 -12.82 -2.99
N PHE A 79 -28.18 -11.76 -2.26
CA PHE A 79 -29.06 -11.18 -1.25
C PHE A 79 -30.09 -10.28 -1.92
N LYS A 80 -31.38 -10.50 -1.64
CA LYS A 80 -32.45 -9.55 -1.97
C LYS A 80 -32.96 -8.98 -0.65
N ALA A 81 -32.90 -7.66 -0.51
CA ALA A 81 -33.53 -6.98 0.62
C ALA A 81 -35.05 -7.11 0.49
N GLU A 82 -35.69 -7.57 1.55
CA GLU A 82 -37.15 -7.51 1.66
C GLU A 82 -37.61 -6.04 1.71
N PRO A 83 -38.79 -5.70 1.15
CA PRO A 83 -39.36 -4.37 1.29
C PRO A 83 -39.48 -4.00 2.77
N THR A 84 -39.10 -2.77 3.11
CA THR A 84 -39.19 -2.23 4.48
C THR A 84 -40.61 -1.73 4.77
N ASP A 85 -41.58 -2.66 4.69
CA ASP A 85 -43.01 -2.48 4.98
C ASP A 85 -43.66 -1.24 4.33
N ASN A 86 -44.90 -0.91 4.75
CA ASN A 86 -45.69 0.15 4.14
C ASN A 86 -45.19 1.54 4.59
N PRO A 87 -44.80 2.44 3.67
CA PRO A 87 -44.46 3.82 4.00
C PRO A 87 -45.55 4.58 4.77
N ASP A 88 -46.83 4.19 4.64
CA ASP A 88 -47.93 4.82 5.36
C ASP A 88 -47.85 4.62 6.88
N ASP A 89 -47.23 3.52 7.34
CA ASP A 89 -47.09 3.21 8.77
C ASP A 89 -46.24 4.28 9.49
N TYR A 90 -45.29 4.90 8.79
CA TYR A 90 -44.50 6.02 9.32
C TYR A 90 -45.32 7.30 9.43
N ILE A 91 -46.31 7.52 8.54
CA ILE A 91 -47.20 8.67 8.57
C ILE A 91 -48.17 8.55 9.75
N ASP A 92 -48.72 7.37 9.97
CA ASP A 92 -49.62 7.13 11.09
C ASP A 92 -48.88 7.20 12.43
N MET A 93 -47.66 6.66 12.51
CA MET A 93 -46.82 6.84 13.70
C MET A 93 -46.46 8.31 13.96
N ALA A 94 -46.19 9.10 12.90
CA ALA A 94 -45.95 10.54 13.05
C ALA A 94 -47.18 11.30 13.56
N ARG A 95 -48.39 10.87 13.18
CA ARG A 95 -49.65 11.40 13.72
C ARG A 95 -49.86 11.00 15.18
N ASP A 96 -49.52 9.78 15.55
CA ASP A 96 -49.64 9.28 16.93
C ASP A 96 -48.63 9.92 17.89
N VAL A 97 -47.42 10.26 17.41
CA VAL A 97 -46.41 10.96 18.21
C VAL A 97 -46.75 12.45 18.40
N ASN A 98 -47.50 13.04 17.47
CA ASN A 98 -47.98 14.42 17.58
C ASN A 98 -49.46 14.55 17.21
N PRO A 99 -50.38 14.06 18.06
CA PRO A 99 -51.81 14.15 17.84
C PRO A 99 -52.23 15.60 18.03
N ALA A 100 -52.27 16.34 16.92
CA ALA A 100 -52.62 17.76 16.84
C ALA A 100 -51.71 18.68 17.68
N SER A 101 -50.70 19.26 17.02
CA SER A 101 -50.37 20.65 17.32
C SER A 101 -51.60 21.50 16.95
N GLU A 102 -52.48 21.75 17.91
CA GLU A 102 -53.57 22.74 17.86
C GLU A 102 -53.04 24.19 17.78
N GLY A 103 -51.90 24.40 17.12
CA GLY A 103 -51.12 25.64 17.14
C GLY A 103 -50.60 26.10 15.78
N VAL A 104 -51.02 25.49 14.66
CA VAL A 104 -50.79 26.08 13.33
C VAL A 104 -51.88 27.12 13.10
N GLY A 105 -51.64 28.35 13.56
CA GLY A 105 -52.52 29.48 13.25
C GLY A 105 -52.67 29.62 11.74
N ASN A 106 -53.86 29.36 11.22
CA ASN A 106 -54.17 29.52 9.80
C ASN A 106 -53.83 30.95 9.38
N VAL A 107 -52.89 31.10 8.46
CA VAL A 107 -52.61 32.38 7.80
C VAL A 107 -53.79 32.66 6.88
N SER A 108 -54.67 33.60 7.25
CA SER A 108 -55.76 34.03 6.40
C SER A 108 -55.24 34.96 5.30
N ASP A 109 -55.91 34.96 4.15
CA ASP A 109 -55.60 35.88 3.04
C ASP A 109 -55.63 37.35 3.49
N ASP A 110 -56.46 37.68 4.48
CA ASP A 110 -56.50 39.00 5.11
C ASP A 110 -55.20 39.37 5.85
N LEU A 111 -54.57 38.41 6.54
CA LEU A 111 -53.26 38.60 7.18
C LEU A 111 -52.18 38.87 6.14
N VAL A 112 -52.20 38.14 5.02
CA VAL A 112 -51.27 38.33 3.90
C VAL A 112 -51.46 39.70 3.26
N LYS A 113 -52.71 40.09 3.01
CA LYS A 113 -53.05 41.38 2.40
C LYS A 113 -52.64 42.56 3.27
N LYS A 114 -52.88 42.46 4.58
CA LYS A 114 -52.48 43.47 5.58
C LYS A 114 -50.96 43.59 5.71
N ALA A 115 -50.23 42.47 5.60
CA ALA A 115 -48.77 42.50 5.58
C ALA A 115 -48.23 43.20 4.32
N LEU A 116 -48.82 42.94 3.16
CA LEU A 116 -48.46 43.60 1.90
C LEU A 116 -48.75 45.11 1.91
N GLU A 117 -49.86 45.54 2.51
CA GLU A 117 -50.18 46.95 2.66
C GLU A 117 -49.19 47.67 3.59
N LYS A 118 -48.84 47.06 4.73
CA LYS A 118 -47.85 47.63 5.66
C LYS A 118 -46.41 47.61 5.14
N GLY A 119 -46.11 46.74 4.18
CA GLY A 119 -44.78 46.60 3.57
C GLY A 119 -44.49 47.55 2.42
N LYS A 120 -45.48 48.33 1.93
CA LYS A 120 -45.24 49.35 0.92
C LYS A 120 -44.66 50.60 1.58
N ALA A 121 -43.42 50.95 1.20
CA ALA A 121 -42.79 52.20 1.62
C ALA A 121 -43.65 53.38 1.18
N ALA A 122 -43.89 54.33 2.09
CA ALA A 122 -44.51 55.61 1.76
C ALA A 122 -43.69 56.28 0.65
N GLN A 123 -44.33 56.53 -0.50
CA GLN A 123 -43.82 57.48 -1.50
C GLN A 123 -43.96 58.90 -0.96
#